data_AF-A0A3R6Y3C2-F1
#
_entry.id   AF-A0A3R6Y3C2-F1
#
_cell.length_a   1.000
_cell.length_b   1.000
_cell.length_c   1.000
_cell.angle_alpha   90.00
_cell.angle_beta   90.00
_cell.angle_gamma   90.00
#
_symmetry.space_group_name_H-M   'P 1'
#
loop_
_entity.id
_entity.type
_entity.pdbx_description
1 polymer ?
#
loop_
_entity_poly.entity_id
_entity_poly.type
_entity_poly.pdbx_seq_one_letter_code
_entity_poly.pdbx_strand_id
1 'polypeptide(L)'
;MRLQQKQARETGICPVREELYAQCFDELIRQITINCAERGLLLLRVRVEIRMTIAAYQTLYESSIAFGMRKALMAEQRKLDADQKLKQLETDRNELIAQVEEYAL
;
A
#
# COMPACT_ATOMS: atom_id res chain seq x y z
N MET A 1 -12.66 25.06 16.44
CA MET A 1 -11.47 25.88 16.08
C MET A 1 -10.15 25.11 15.95
N ARG A 2 -9.87 24.04 16.71
CA ARG A 2 -8.57 23.30 16.58
C ARG A 2 -8.30 22.64 15.23
N LEU A 3 -9.32 22.05 14.59
CA LEU A 3 -9.18 21.44 13.26
C LEU A 3 -8.76 22.46 12.19
N GLN A 4 -9.38 23.64 12.18
CA GLN A 4 -9.03 24.74 11.28
C GLN A 4 -7.63 25.30 11.58
N GLN A 5 -7.31 25.51 12.86
CA GLN A 5 -5.99 26.00 13.29
C GLN A 5 -4.85 25.07 12.86
N LYS A 6 -5.05 23.75 12.97
CA LYS A 6 -4.08 22.75 12.50
C LYS A 6 -4.23 22.38 11.01
N GLN A 7 -5.06 23.10 10.25
CA GLN A 7 -5.28 22.88 8.81
C GLN A 7 -5.59 21.41 8.46
N ALA A 8 -6.42 20.77 9.27
CA ALA A 8 -6.84 19.39 9.02
C ALA A 8 -7.62 19.29 7.71
N ARG A 9 -7.35 18.25 6.91
CA ARG A 9 -8.08 18.01 5.66
C ARG A 9 -9.53 17.65 5.96
N GLU A 10 -10.45 18.18 5.15
CA GLU A 10 -11.88 17.91 5.26
C GLU A 10 -12.27 16.55 4.67
N THR A 11 -11.50 16.01 3.73
CA THR A 11 -11.74 14.73 3.07
C THR A 11 -10.47 13.87 3.03
N GLY A 12 -10.66 12.56 2.84
CA GLY A 12 -9.57 11.58 2.83
C GLY A 12 -8.91 11.33 4.19
N ILE A 13 -7.83 10.57 4.18
CA ILE A 13 -7.05 10.25 5.38
C ILE A 13 -6.28 11.50 5.83
N CYS A 14 -6.43 11.85 7.11
CA CYS A 14 -5.78 13.02 7.71
C CYS A 14 -5.34 12.73 9.15
N PRO A 15 -4.02 12.68 9.42
CA PRO A 15 -3.51 12.31 10.75
C PRO A 15 -3.86 13.34 11.82
N VAL A 16 -3.88 14.63 11.48
CA VAL A 16 -4.28 15.70 12.40
C VAL A 16 -5.73 15.52 12.86
N ARG A 17 -6.62 15.18 11.93
CA ARG A 17 -8.03 14.96 12.24
C ARG A 17 -8.23 13.70 13.08
N GLU A 18 -7.54 12.63 12.70
CA GLU A 18 -7.55 11.37 13.44
C GLU A 18 -7.09 11.57 14.90
N GLU A 19 -5.98 12.27 15.11
CA GLU A 19 -5.46 12.59 16.45
C GLU A 19 -6.47 13.39 17.28
N LEU A 20 -7.02 14.47 16.72
CA LEU A 20 -7.97 15.33 17.42
C LEU A 20 -9.27 14.58 17.76
N TYR A 21 -9.78 13.75 16.86
CA TYR A 21 -10.96 12.93 17.14
C TYR A 21 -10.68 11.82 18.14
N ALA A 22 -9.49 11.21 18.12
CA ALA A 22 -9.09 10.24 19.13
C ALA A 22 -9.07 10.88 20.53
N GLN A 23 -8.47 12.06 20.67
CA GLN A 23 -8.45 12.80 21.94
C GLN A 23 -9.87 13.16 22.42
N CYS A 24 -10.73 13.66 21.51
CA CYS A 24 -12.11 13.96 21.85
C CYS A 24 -12.89 12.71 22.26
N PHE A 25 -12.68 11.58 21.59
CA PHE A 25 -13.37 10.33 21.92
C PHE A 25 -12.92 9.79 23.27
N ASP A 26 -11.64 9.92 23.61
CA ASP A 26 -11.11 9.56 24.93
C ASP A 26 -11.75 10.39 26.04
N GLU A 27 -11.94 11.70 25.81
CA GLU A 27 -12.64 12.60 26.75
C GLU A 27 -14.14 12.27 26.86
N LEU A 28 -14.80 11.90 25.76
CA LEU A 28 -16.19 11.44 25.79
C LEU A 28 -16.33 10.15 26.62
N ILE A 29 -15.42 9.19 26.43
CA ILE A 29 -15.38 7.96 27.24
C ILE A 29 -15.22 8.32 28.71
N ARG A 30 -14.30 9.24 29.06
CA ARG A 30 -14.10 9.70 30.45
C ARG A 30 -15.39 10.26 31.06
N GLN A 31 -16.07 11.19 30.37
CA GLN A 31 -17.31 11.80 30.85
C GLN A 31 -18.45 10.79 30.99
N ILE A 32 -18.61 9.90 30.00
CA ILE A 32 -19.65 8.86 30.03
C ILE A 32 -19.39 7.86 31.15
N THR A 33 -18.13 7.52 31.42
CA THR A 33 -17.73 6.61 32.50
C THR A 33 -18.12 7.17 33.86
N ILE A 34 -17.96 8.49 34.09
CA ILE A 34 -18.41 9.17 35.31
C ILE A 34 -19.93 9.03 35.49
N ASN A 35 -20.70 9.14 34.39
CA ASN A 35 -22.15 9.02 34.44
C ASN A 35 -22.62 7.57 34.60
N CYS A 36 -21.92 6.61 34.00
CA CYS A 36 -22.22 5.18 34.01
C CYS A 36 -21.02 4.39 33.50
N ALA A 37 -20.37 3.65 34.40
CA ALA A 37 -19.12 2.96 34.13
C ALA A 37 -19.26 1.89 33.03
N GLU A 38 -20.39 1.19 32.99
CA GLU A 38 -20.68 0.12 32.03
C GLU A 38 -20.73 0.66 30.59
N ARG A 39 -21.34 1.83 30.40
CA ARG A 39 -21.36 2.52 29.09
C ARG A 39 -19.96 2.98 28.68
N GLY A 40 -19.19 3.51 29.64
CA GLY A 40 -17.79 3.87 29.42
C GLY A 40 -16.94 2.68 28.97
N LEU A 41 -17.08 1.53 29.66
CA LEU A 41 -16.40 0.29 29.33
C LEU A 41 -16.79 -0.24 27.95
N LEU A 42 -18.07 -0.15 27.58
CA LEU A 42 -18.53 -0.55 26.25
C LEU A 42 -17.87 0.31 25.15
N LEU A 43 -17.86 1.63 25.32
CA LEU A 43 -17.21 2.54 24.36
C LEU A 43 -15.70 2.32 24.26
N LEU A 44 -15.05 2.02 25.38
CA LEU A 44 -13.64 1.64 25.41
C LEU A 44 -13.37 0.41 24.54
N ARG A 45 -14.21 -0.63 24.62
CA ARG A 45 -14.09 -1.84 23.79
C ARG A 45 -14.31 -1.53 22.31
N VAL A 46 -15.34 -0.76 21.98
CA VAL A 46 -15.61 -0.32 20.60
C VAL A 46 -14.42 0.46 20.03
N ARG A 47 -13.79 1.35 20.82
CA ARG A 47 -12.59 2.08 20.41
C ARG A 47 -11.45 1.14 20.04
N VAL A 48 -11.21 0.11 20.85
CA VAL A 48 -10.14 -0.86 20.63
C VAL A 48 -10.41 -1.67 19.37
N GLU A 49 -11.64 -2.15 19.19
CA GLU A 49 -12.05 -2.91 17.99
C GLU A 49 -11.83 -2.11 16.69
N ILE A 50 -12.26 -0.85 16.67
CA ILE A 50 -12.08 0.03 15.51
C ILE A 50 -10.59 0.27 15.22
N ARG A 51 -9.76 0.51 16.27
CA ARG A 51 -8.31 0.69 16.09
C ARG A 51 -7.66 -0.56 15.51
N MET A 52 -7.99 -1.75 16.01
CA MET A 52 -7.48 -3.02 15.46
C MET A 52 -7.92 -3.21 14.01
N THR A 53 -9.17 -2.89 13.69
CA THR A 53 -9.72 -2.96 12.33
C THR A 53 -8.96 -2.05 11.37
N ILE A 54 -8.71 -0.79 11.76
CA ILE A 54 -7.95 0.17 10.94
C ILE A 54 -6.51 -0.33 10.72
N ALA A 55 -5.85 -0.85 11.76
CA ALA A 55 -4.49 -1.40 11.65
C ALA A 55 -4.41 -2.60 10.70
N ALA A 56 -5.42 -3.48 10.73
CA ALA A 56 -5.53 -4.59 9.80
C ALA A 56 -5.68 -4.09 8.34
N TYR A 57 -6.52 -3.08 8.11
CA TYR A 57 -6.66 -2.47 6.78
C TYR A 57 -5.37 -1.78 6.30
N GLN A 58 -4.66 -1.08 7.17
CA GLN A 58 -3.35 -0.49 6.85
C GLN A 58 -2.34 -1.56 6.42
N THR A 59 -2.25 -2.65 7.18
CA THR A 59 -1.35 -3.78 6.88
C THR A 59 -1.70 -4.41 5.52
N LEU A 60 -2.98 -4.61 5.24
CA LEU A 60 -3.46 -5.14 3.97
C LEU A 60 -3.16 -4.20 2.80
N TYR A 61 -3.32 -2.90 2.99
CA TYR A 61 -3.04 -1.87 1.98
C TYR A 61 -1.55 -1.82 1.64
N GLU A 62 -0.68 -1.78 2.66
CA GLU A 62 0.78 -1.83 2.50
C GLU A 62 1.22 -3.10 1.78
N SER A 63 0.66 -4.25 2.17
CA SER A 63 0.93 -5.54 1.51
C SER A 63 0.50 -5.53 0.03
N SER A 64 -0.65 -4.91 -0.27
CA SER A 64 -1.17 -4.79 -1.63
C SER A 64 -0.28 -3.92 -2.51
N ILE A 65 0.21 -2.78 -1.98
CA ILE A 65 1.18 -1.93 -2.68
C ILE A 65 2.47 -2.69 -2.95
N ALA A 66 3.03 -3.35 -1.94
CA ALA A 66 4.28 -4.11 -2.07
C ALA A 66 4.16 -5.22 -3.11
N PHE A 67 3.01 -5.92 -3.15
CA PHE A 67 2.72 -6.91 -4.19
C PHE A 67 2.69 -6.29 -5.59
N GLY A 68 1.99 -5.16 -5.75
CA GLY A 68 1.90 -4.43 -7.02
C GLY A 68 3.28 -4.00 -7.54
N MET A 69 4.10 -3.40 -6.67
CA MET A 69 5.48 -3.00 -7.00
C MET A 69 6.34 -4.18 -7.44
N ARG A 70 6.26 -5.31 -6.71
CA ARG A 70 7.02 -6.52 -7.04
C ARG A 70 6.63 -7.06 -8.42
N LYS A 71 5.33 -7.06 -8.74
CA LYS A 71 4.85 -7.53 -10.06
C LYS A 71 5.28 -6.61 -11.19
N ALA A 72 5.26 -5.29 -10.99
CA ALA A 72 5.76 -4.33 -11.97
C ALA A 72 7.27 -4.56 -12.24
N LEU A 73 8.07 -4.70 -11.20
CA LEU A 73 9.51 -4.95 -11.32
C LEU A 73 9.81 -6.30 -12.01
N MET A 74 9.07 -7.35 -11.67
CA MET A 74 9.19 -8.65 -12.36
C MET A 74 8.82 -8.58 -13.85
N ALA A 75 7.84 -7.76 -14.22
CA ALA A 75 7.46 -7.58 -15.62
C ALA A 75 8.56 -6.87 -16.41
N GLU A 76 9.15 -5.81 -15.86
CA GLU A 76 10.30 -5.11 -16.45
C GLU A 76 11.51 -6.03 -16.61
N GLN A 77 11.85 -6.82 -15.58
CA GLN A 77 12.95 -7.76 -15.68
C GLN A 77 12.73 -8.79 -16.79
N ARG A 78 11.53 -9.40 -16.87
CA ARG A 78 11.20 -10.37 -17.91
C ARG A 78 11.29 -9.78 -19.32
N LYS A 79 10.91 -8.51 -19.47
CA LYS A 79 11.03 -7.81 -20.75
C LYS A 79 12.51 -7.64 -21.14
N LEU A 80 13.35 -7.20 -20.20
CA LEU A 80 14.80 -7.08 -20.42
C LEU A 80 15.43 -8.42 -20.81
N ASP A 81 15.08 -9.50 -20.10
CA ASP A 81 15.59 -10.84 -20.40
C ASP A 81 15.15 -11.32 -21.80
N ALA A 82 13.90 -11.02 -22.19
CA ALA A 82 13.38 -11.34 -23.51
C ALA A 82 14.08 -10.53 -24.61
N ASP A 83 14.32 -9.24 -24.40
CA ASP A 83 15.02 -8.36 -25.35
C ASP A 83 16.48 -8.81 -25.53
N GLN A 84 17.16 -9.24 -24.46
CA GLN A 84 18.50 -9.82 -24.55
C GLN A 84 18.50 -11.11 -25.36
N LYS A 85 17.52 -12.00 -25.12
CA LYS A 85 17.40 -13.25 -25.86
C LYS A 85 17.08 -13.02 -27.33
N LEU A 86 16.25 -12.04 -27.66
CA LEU A 86 15.97 -11.64 -29.04
C LEU A 86 17.26 -11.22 -29.75
N LYS A 87 18.06 -10.35 -29.13
CA LYS A 87 19.34 -9.91 -29.71
C LYS A 87 20.28 -11.08 -29.97
N GLN A 88 20.42 -11.99 -29.01
CA GLN A 88 21.26 -13.18 -29.18
C GLN A 88 20.78 -14.03 -30.37
N LEU A 89 19.48 -14.33 -30.44
CA LEU A 89 18.91 -15.12 -31.52
C LEU A 89 19.04 -14.44 -32.89
N GLU A 90 18.95 -13.10 -32.94
CA GLU A 90 19.19 -12.34 -34.17
C GLU A 90 20.64 -12.45 -34.63
N THR A 91 21.61 -12.38 -33.71
CA THR A 91 23.03 -12.60 -33.99
C THR A 91 23.26 -14.02 -34.51
N ASP A 92 22.81 -15.04 -33.76
CA ASP A 92 22.98 -16.45 -34.13
C ASP A 92 22.36 -16.74 -35.51
N ARG A 93 21.17 -16.19 -35.79
CA ARG A 93 20.50 -16.35 -37.09
C ARG A 93 21.31 -15.74 -38.22
N ASN A 94 21.89 -14.57 -38.04
CA ASN A 94 22.70 -13.92 -39.08
C ASN A 94 24.01 -14.68 -39.34
N GLU A 95 24.65 -15.20 -38.29
CA GLU A 95 25.83 -16.05 -38.41
C GLU A 95 25.53 -17.35 -39.18
N LEU A 96 24.40 -18.00 -38.87
CA LEU A 96 23.96 -19.20 -39.59
C LEU A 96 23.64 -18.91 -41.06
N ILE A 97 23.00 -17.76 -41.37
CA ILE A 97 22.76 -17.37 -42.76
C ILE A 97 24.09 -17.20 -43.52
N ALA A 98 25.06 -16.50 -42.93
CA ALA A 98 26.37 -16.31 -43.56
C ALA A 98 27.09 -17.64 -43.81
N GLN A 99 27.03 -18.58 -42.87
CA GLN A 99 27.58 -19.93 -43.06
C GLN A 99 26.89 -20.66 -44.22
N VAL A 100 25.56 -20.62 -44.31
CA VAL A 100 24.84 -21.27 -45.42
C VAL A 100 25.21 -20.64 -46.78
N GLU A 101 25.35 -19.31 -46.84
CA GLU A 101 25.78 -18.62 -48.07
C GLU A 101 27.21 -19.01 -48.47
N GLU A 102 28.11 -19.20 -47.52
CA GLU A 102 29.48 -19.66 -47.76
C GLU A 102 29.52 -21.10 -48.32
N TYR A 103 28.68 -22.01 -47.80
CA TYR A 103 28.58 -23.40 -48.30
C TYR A 103 27.81 -23.54 -49.63
N ALA A 104 27.11 -22.49 -50.08
CA ALA A 104 26.33 -22.51 -51.33
C ALA A 104 27.14 -22.07 -52.56
N LEU A 105 28.40 -21.65 -52.38
CA LEU A 105 29.40 -21.34 -53.41
C LEU A 105 30.28 -22.56 -53.72
#